data_AF-A0A4Q4T3X3-F1
#
_entry.id   AF-A0A4Q4T3X3-F1
#
_cell.length_a   1.000
_cell.length_b   1.000
_cell.length_c   1.000
_cell.angle_alpha   90.00
_cell.angle_beta   90.00
_cell.angle_gamma   90.00
#
_symmetry.space_group_name_H-M   'P 1'
#
loop_
_entity.id
_entity.type
_entity.pdbx_description
1 polymer ?
#
loop_
_entity_poly.entity_id
_entity_poly.type
_entity_poly.pdbx_seq_one_letter_code
_entity_poly.pdbx_strand_id
1 'polypeptide(L)'
;MDHFPPPPATQGYSLRKANKADLDDITQIHISGFVEEPMDNYCYPFRFKYRKDHFKWTRKEYEYYLDNSQKYLVHVAEAAEQPEGDRGLDQRKDANKKHVEAYLKVASNRYEPHGFFFKWAEKQINLSVLTVLPEFRRQGVGAMMVNWGINAATEKGWPATVCASPLGKLLYAHLKFGVIGTEVIQAEGEEDSFSTAVMVLCPEE
;
A
#
# COMPACT_ATOMS: atom_id res chain seq x y z
N MET A 1 -5.30 15.46 -19.95
CA MET A 1 -4.79 15.33 -18.57
C MET A 1 -5.94 15.74 -17.67
N ASP A 2 -6.72 14.77 -17.22
CA ASP A 2 -8.14 15.04 -17.01
C ASP A 2 -8.46 15.11 -15.52
N HIS A 3 -9.30 16.07 -15.14
CA HIS A 3 -9.56 16.40 -13.74
C HIS A 3 -10.42 15.33 -13.07
N PHE A 4 -9.83 14.59 -12.13
CA PHE A 4 -10.59 13.86 -11.12
C PHE A 4 -11.40 14.84 -10.26
N PRO A 5 -12.67 14.54 -9.91
CA PRO A 5 -13.43 15.36 -8.99
C PRO A 5 -12.81 15.30 -7.57
N PRO A 6 -12.85 16.40 -6.79
CA PRO A 6 -12.44 16.35 -5.40
C PRO A 6 -13.40 15.47 -4.58
N PRO A 7 -12.90 14.69 -3.61
CA PRO A 7 -13.75 13.84 -2.77
C PRO A 7 -14.71 14.68 -1.91
N PRO A 8 -15.86 14.13 -1.50
CA PRO A 8 -16.78 14.80 -0.58
C PRO A 8 -16.07 15.12 0.74
N ALA A 9 -16.19 16.37 1.20
CA ALA A 9 -15.42 16.88 2.33
C ALA A 9 -15.81 16.21 3.65
N THR A 10 -14.88 15.48 4.26
CA THR A 10 -14.99 15.06 5.65
C THR A 10 -14.61 16.24 6.55
N GLN A 11 -15.49 16.61 7.48
CA GLN A 11 -15.38 17.86 8.22
C GLN A 11 -14.06 17.92 9.03
N GLY A 12 -13.16 18.82 8.63
CA GLY A 12 -11.84 19.02 9.24
C GLY A 12 -10.64 18.44 8.48
N TYR A 13 -10.84 17.69 7.38
CA TYR A 13 -9.75 17.05 6.64
C TYR A 13 -9.86 17.28 5.12
N SER A 14 -8.77 17.73 4.50
CA SER A 14 -8.61 17.79 3.04
C SER A 14 -7.75 16.61 2.56
N LEU A 15 -8.29 15.78 1.66
CA LEU A 15 -7.48 14.80 0.94
C LEU A 15 -6.82 15.50 -0.25
N ARG A 16 -5.48 15.47 -0.32
CA ARG A 16 -4.72 15.92 -1.49
C ARG A 16 -3.80 14.82 -2.01
N LYS A 17 -3.35 14.95 -3.25
CA LYS A 17 -2.20 14.14 -3.71
C LYS A 17 -1.04 14.43 -2.76
N ALA A 18 -0.35 13.38 -2.35
CA ALA A 18 0.96 13.56 -1.77
C ALA A 18 1.88 14.11 -2.86
N ASN A 19 2.68 15.10 -2.51
CA ASN A 19 3.83 15.50 -3.29
C ASN A 19 5.09 15.03 -2.56
N LYS A 20 6.22 15.05 -3.27
CA LYS A 20 7.53 14.46 -2.91
C LYS A 20 8.04 14.76 -1.50
N ALA A 21 7.48 15.80 -0.94
CA ALA A 21 7.96 16.48 0.21
C ALA A 21 7.19 16.08 1.47
N ASP A 22 5.98 15.53 1.41
CA ASP A 22 5.15 15.15 2.59
C ASP A 22 5.68 13.87 3.31
N LEU A 23 6.96 13.62 3.12
CA LEU A 23 7.56 12.31 3.07
C LEU A 23 7.90 11.76 4.46
N ASP A 24 8.41 12.62 5.34
CA ASP A 24 8.72 12.27 6.72
C ASP A 24 7.43 11.93 7.49
N ASP A 25 6.34 12.65 7.24
CA ASP A 25 5.03 12.37 7.84
C ASP A 25 4.42 11.06 7.28
N ILE A 26 4.44 10.86 5.96
CA ILE A 26 4.04 9.58 5.35
C ILE A 26 4.85 8.41 5.94
N THR A 27 6.15 8.61 6.17
CA THR A 27 7.03 7.61 6.81
C THR A 27 6.58 7.31 8.23
N GLN A 28 6.36 8.35 9.03
CA GLN A 28 5.97 8.20 10.42
C GLN A 28 4.57 7.56 10.55
N ILE A 29 3.65 7.88 9.63
CA ILE A 29 2.33 7.28 9.49
C ILE A 29 2.41 5.80 9.08
N HIS A 30 3.33 5.42 8.18
CA HIS A 30 3.60 4.01 7.87
C HIS A 30 4.14 3.27 9.10
N ILE A 31 5.24 3.75 9.70
CA ILE A 31 5.94 3.04 10.79
C ILE A 31 5.08 2.94 12.05
N SER A 32 4.27 3.95 12.35
CA SER A 32 3.34 3.93 13.49
C SER A 32 2.04 3.18 13.18
N GLY A 33 1.63 3.13 11.91
CA GLY A 33 0.41 2.47 11.46
C GLY A 33 0.56 0.97 11.14
N PHE A 34 1.76 0.48 10.81
CA PHE A 34 2.03 -0.93 10.48
C PHE A 34 2.83 -1.69 11.56
N VAL A 35 2.85 -1.18 12.80
CA VAL A 35 3.51 -1.84 13.96
C VAL A 35 3.18 -3.33 14.07
N GLU A 36 1.95 -3.74 13.76
CA GLU A 36 1.43 -5.11 13.91
C GLU A 36 1.29 -5.87 12.57
N GLU A 37 1.63 -5.25 11.44
CA GLU A 37 1.33 -5.79 10.10
C GLU A 37 2.17 -7.04 9.78
N PRO A 38 1.56 -8.17 9.37
CA PRO A 38 2.29 -9.38 9.02
C PRO A 38 3.38 -9.21 7.95
N MET A 39 3.17 -8.35 6.94
CA MET A 39 4.20 -8.08 5.93
C MET A 39 5.43 -7.39 6.56
N ASP A 40 5.24 -6.36 7.38
CA ASP A 40 6.33 -5.66 8.09
C ASP A 40 7.02 -6.53 9.14
N ASN A 41 6.26 -7.42 9.81
CA ASN A 41 6.82 -8.42 10.72
C ASN A 41 7.73 -9.41 9.99
N TYR A 42 7.30 -9.89 8.83
CA TYR A 42 8.06 -10.82 8.02
C TYR A 42 9.26 -10.15 7.34
N CYS A 43 9.05 -9.08 6.56
CA CYS A 43 10.11 -8.42 5.80
C CYS A 43 11.11 -7.66 6.70
N TYR A 44 10.63 -7.02 7.77
CA TYR A 44 11.40 -6.07 8.61
C TYR A 44 11.38 -6.46 10.11
N PRO A 45 11.81 -7.69 10.48
CA PRO A 45 11.72 -8.19 11.85
C PRO A 45 12.58 -7.40 12.83
N PHE A 46 13.65 -6.76 12.34
CA PHE A 46 14.57 -5.97 13.17
C PHE A 46 14.22 -4.48 13.25
N ARG A 47 13.08 -4.04 12.69
CA ARG A 47 12.70 -2.61 12.65
C ARG A 47 12.67 -1.92 14.02
N PHE A 48 12.27 -2.64 15.07
CA PHE A 48 12.26 -2.10 16.44
C PHE A 48 13.65 -2.00 17.08
N LYS A 49 14.65 -2.75 16.58
CA LYS A 49 16.06 -2.69 17.00
C LYS A 49 16.83 -1.61 16.23
N TYR A 50 16.54 -1.46 14.94
CA TYR A 50 17.24 -0.53 14.03
C TYR A 50 16.33 0.62 13.56
N ARG A 51 15.56 1.23 14.48
CA ARG A 51 14.50 2.21 14.16
C ARG A 51 14.93 3.38 13.26
N LYS A 52 16.15 3.91 13.43
CA LYS A 52 16.69 4.97 12.55
C LYS A 52 16.98 4.49 11.13
N ASP A 53 17.38 3.23 11.00
CA ASP A 53 17.60 2.58 9.71
C ASP A 53 16.23 2.35 9.04
N HIS A 54 15.28 1.73 9.75
CA HIS A 54 13.91 1.54 9.26
C HIS A 54 13.23 2.86 8.83
N PHE A 55 13.30 3.93 9.63
CA PHE A 55 12.80 5.25 9.22
C PHE A 55 13.47 5.74 7.93
N LYS A 56 14.81 5.73 7.89
CA LYS A 56 15.57 6.11 6.70
C LYS A 56 15.11 5.32 5.47
N TRP A 57 14.80 4.04 5.62
CA TRP A 57 14.54 3.07 4.54
C TRP A 57 13.09 2.98 4.08
N THR A 58 12.11 3.19 4.97
CA THR A 58 10.69 3.36 4.64
C THR A 58 10.44 4.70 3.96
N ARG A 59 11.05 5.79 4.46
CA ARG A 59 10.98 7.13 3.87
C ARG A 59 11.41 7.11 2.42
N LYS A 60 12.63 6.63 2.27
CA LYS A 60 13.29 6.23 1.04
C LYS A 60 12.38 5.39 0.14
N GLU A 61 11.65 4.42 0.69
CA GLU A 61 10.67 3.66 -0.07
C GLU A 61 9.50 4.52 -0.59
N TYR A 62 8.83 5.34 0.25
CA TYR A 62 7.66 6.10 -0.19
C TYR A 62 7.94 7.13 -1.28
N GLU A 63 9.13 7.73 -1.28
CA GLU A 63 9.50 8.78 -2.21
C GLU A 63 9.46 8.34 -3.67
N TYR A 64 9.93 7.13 -3.96
CA TYR A 64 9.88 6.61 -5.33
C TYR A 64 8.44 6.41 -5.81
N TYR A 65 7.44 6.19 -4.93
CA TYR A 65 6.03 6.22 -5.35
C TYR A 65 5.62 7.64 -5.80
N LEU A 66 6.21 8.68 -5.21
CA LEU A 66 5.96 10.09 -5.54
C LEU A 66 6.71 10.50 -6.82
N ASP A 67 7.98 10.11 -6.98
CA ASP A 67 8.74 10.25 -8.23
C ASP A 67 8.06 9.54 -9.40
N ASN A 68 7.52 8.34 -9.15
CA ASN A 68 6.85 7.52 -10.17
C ASN A 68 5.33 7.74 -10.16
N SER A 69 4.89 9.00 -10.11
CA SER A 69 3.48 9.43 -10.12
C SER A 69 2.63 8.91 -11.31
N GLN A 70 3.30 8.43 -12.37
CA GLN A 70 2.73 7.76 -13.54
C GLN A 70 2.51 6.24 -13.35
N LYS A 71 2.99 5.65 -12.25
CA LYS A 71 2.84 4.23 -11.87
C LYS A 71 2.15 4.06 -10.51
N TYR A 72 2.32 5.01 -9.61
CA TYR A 72 1.77 4.98 -8.25
C TYR A 72 1.11 6.32 -7.95
N LEU A 73 0.09 6.31 -7.11
CA LEU A 73 -0.65 7.52 -6.75
C LEU A 73 -0.90 7.55 -5.25
N VAL A 74 -0.04 8.26 -4.55
CA VAL A 74 -0.11 8.46 -3.10
C VAL A 74 -0.99 9.67 -2.78
N HIS A 75 -1.85 9.53 -1.77
CA HIS A 75 -2.66 10.61 -1.21
C HIS A 75 -2.40 10.73 0.29
N VAL A 76 -2.58 11.95 0.78
CA VAL A 76 -2.42 12.36 2.20
C VAL A 76 -3.61 13.20 2.60
N ALA A 77 -3.92 13.22 3.90
CA ALA A 77 -4.90 14.11 4.51
C ALA A 77 -4.23 14.87 5.65
N GLU A 78 -4.23 16.20 5.60
CA GLU A 78 -3.04 16.93 6.07
C GLU A 78 -3.26 18.32 6.68
N ALA A 79 -2.28 18.70 7.50
CA ALA A 79 -1.78 20.07 7.72
C ALA A 79 -0.22 20.01 7.69
N ALA A 80 0.47 21.09 7.33
CA ALA A 80 1.75 21.09 6.59
C ALA A 80 3.09 21.07 7.40
N GLU A 81 4.33 20.79 6.92
CA GLU A 81 5.04 20.27 5.69
C GLU A 81 6.61 20.25 6.02
N GLN A 82 7.67 19.61 5.42
CA GLN A 82 7.93 18.76 4.21
C GLN A 82 9.30 17.89 4.12
N PRO A 83 10.38 18.14 3.28
CA PRO A 83 11.08 17.22 2.30
C PRO A 83 12.48 16.56 2.64
N GLU A 84 13.26 15.70 1.88
CA GLU A 84 13.19 14.77 0.68
C GLU A 84 14.40 13.73 0.65
N GLY A 85 14.47 12.61 -0.15
CA GLY A 85 15.68 11.86 -0.68
C GLY A 85 15.79 10.27 -0.91
N ASP A 86 15.63 9.74 -2.17
CA ASP A 86 16.03 8.41 -2.83
C ASP A 86 15.40 7.04 -2.39
N ARG A 87 15.43 5.92 -3.18
CA ARG A 87 14.89 4.54 -2.85
C ARG A 87 15.85 3.42 -2.33
N GLY A 88 17.16 3.45 -2.60
CA GLY A 88 18.17 2.37 -2.36
C GLY A 88 17.86 1.13 -1.48
N LEU A 89 17.33 0.05 -2.08
CA LEU A 89 16.96 -1.23 -1.41
C LEU A 89 18.13 -2.15 -0.99
N ASP A 90 19.30 -2.07 -1.62
CA ASP A 90 20.42 -2.97 -1.30
C ASP A 90 21.10 -2.70 0.05
N GLN A 91 20.84 -1.51 0.58
CA GLN A 91 21.60 -0.85 1.64
C GLN A 91 20.92 -0.99 3.03
N ARG A 92 19.71 -1.58 3.08
CA ARG A 92 18.84 -1.64 4.27
C ARG A 92 19.27 -2.76 5.23
N LYS A 93 19.32 -2.50 6.54
CA LYS A 93 19.80 -3.45 7.57
C LYS A 93 18.71 -3.93 8.53
N ASP A 94 17.53 -3.33 8.46
CA ASP A 94 16.29 -3.74 9.12
C ASP A 94 15.59 -4.90 8.39
N ALA A 95 15.78 -4.99 7.08
CA ALA A 95 15.18 -5.99 6.20
C ALA A 95 15.96 -7.33 6.15
N ASN A 96 15.24 -8.46 6.15
CA ASN A 96 15.81 -9.74 5.76
C ASN A 96 15.78 -9.87 4.22
N LYS A 97 16.95 -9.98 3.59
CA LYS A 97 17.05 -10.04 2.11
C LYS A 97 16.28 -11.21 1.51
N LYS A 98 16.37 -12.42 2.09
CA LYS A 98 15.59 -13.59 1.64
C LYS A 98 14.07 -13.32 1.64
N HIS A 99 13.58 -12.70 2.70
CA HIS A 99 12.14 -12.43 2.88
C HIS A 99 11.66 -11.38 1.86
N VAL A 100 12.47 -10.35 1.61
CA VAL A 100 12.21 -9.34 0.57
C VAL A 100 12.28 -9.95 -0.84
N GLU A 101 13.25 -10.81 -1.12
CA GLU A 101 13.37 -11.54 -2.39
C GLU A 101 12.17 -12.45 -2.64
N ALA A 102 11.72 -13.20 -1.61
CA ALA A 102 10.50 -14.01 -1.67
C ALA A 102 9.25 -13.15 -1.90
N TYR A 103 9.11 -12.02 -1.20
CA TYR A 103 8.00 -11.07 -1.39
C TYR A 103 8.00 -10.49 -2.80
N LEU A 104 9.14 -10.01 -3.30
CA LEU A 104 9.27 -9.42 -4.64
C LEU A 104 8.96 -10.45 -5.74
N LYS A 105 9.39 -11.70 -5.59
CA LYS A 105 9.09 -12.81 -6.50
C LYS A 105 7.60 -13.14 -6.58
N VAL A 106 6.86 -13.06 -5.47
CA VAL A 106 5.40 -13.21 -5.49
C VAL A 106 4.74 -11.96 -6.07
N ALA A 107 5.20 -10.77 -5.68
CA ALA A 107 4.62 -9.50 -6.10
C ALA A 107 4.80 -9.20 -7.60
N SER A 108 5.89 -9.65 -8.23
CA SER A 108 6.08 -9.57 -9.69
C SER A 108 5.07 -10.44 -10.45
N ASN A 109 4.88 -11.68 -9.99
CA ASN A 109 4.10 -12.69 -10.70
C ASN A 109 2.60 -12.35 -10.78
N ARG A 110 2.10 -11.41 -9.96
CA ARG A 110 0.72 -10.88 -10.00
C ARG A 110 0.26 -10.42 -11.38
N TYR A 111 1.19 -9.91 -12.20
CA TYR A 111 0.92 -9.31 -13.51
C TYR A 111 1.47 -10.12 -14.69
N GLU A 112 2.10 -11.27 -14.44
CA GLU A 112 2.54 -12.23 -15.47
C GLU A 112 1.33 -13.00 -16.06
N PRO A 113 1.42 -13.67 -17.22
CA PRO A 113 0.29 -14.34 -17.88
C PRO A 113 -0.51 -15.39 -17.08
N HIS A 114 0.00 -15.80 -15.93
CA HIS A 114 -0.59 -16.76 -14.98
C HIS A 114 -0.99 -16.11 -13.64
N GLY A 115 -0.78 -14.80 -13.48
CA GLY A 115 -1.03 -14.03 -12.27
C GLY A 115 -2.47 -13.53 -12.15
N PHE A 116 -2.93 -13.39 -10.90
CA PHE A 116 -4.32 -13.01 -10.57
C PHE A 116 -4.77 -11.67 -11.18
N PHE A 117 -3.86 -10.73 -11.43
CA PHE A 117 -4.18 -9.41 -11.97
C PHE A 117 -3.87 -9.27 -13.48
N PHE A 118 -3.39 -10.33 -14.15
CA PHE A 118 -3.01 -10.29 -15.57
C PHE A 118 -4.10 -9.76 -16.50
N LYS A 119 -5.34 -10.23 -16.31
CA LYS A 119 -6.53 -9.81 -17.06
C LYS A 119 -6.72 -8.28 -17.12
N TRP A 120 -6.16 -7.57 -16.14
CA TRP A 120 -6.29 -6.12 -15.98
C TRP A 120 -4.94 -5.41 -15.86
N ALA A 121 -3.82 -6.03 -16.25
CA ALA A 121 -2.47 -5.52 -15.99
C ALA A 121 -2.25 -4.07 -16.49
N GLU A 122 -2.85 -3.70 -17.62
CA GLU A 122 -2.80 -2.35 -18.19
C GLU A 122 -3.93 -1.40 -17.70
N LYS A 123 -4.96 -1.94 -17.05
CA LYS A 123 -6.25 -1.26 -16.80
C LYS A 123 -6.85 -1.68 -15.45
N GLN A 124 -6.22 -1.24 -14.37
CA GLN A 124 -6.68 -1.40 -12.99
C GLN A 124 -6.18 -0.23 -12.12
N ILE A 125 -6.77 -0.05 -10.93
CA ILE A 125 -6.13 0.70 -9.85
C ILE A 125 -5.75 -0.26 -8.74
N ASN A 126 -4.45 -0.52 -8.58
CA ASN A 126 -3.95 -1.35 -7.50
C ASN A 126 -3.78 -0.50 -6.22
N LEU A 127 -4.51 -0.86 -5.17
CA LEU A 127 -4.42 -0.25 -3.84
C LEU A 127 -3.21 -0.87 -3.10
N SER A 128 -2.02 -0.40 -3.46
CA SER A 128 -0.76 -1.03 -3.07
C SER A 128 -0.44 -0.96 -1.57
N VAL A 129 -0.73 0.18 -0.92
CA VAL A 129 -0.52 0.37 0.53
C VAL A 129 -1.61 1.28 1.11
N LEU A 130 -2.11 0.92 2.30
CA LEU A 130 -3.10 1.69 3.06
C LEU A 130 -2.77 1.62 4.55
N THR A 131 -2.62 2.77 5.21
CA THR A 131 -2.34 2.87 6.65
C THR A 131 -3.20 3.94 7.30
N VAL A 132 -3.51 3.75 8.58
CA VAL A 132 -4.10 4.77 9.46
C VAL A 132 -3.41 4.65 10.82
N LEU A 133 -2.93 5.79 11.34
CA LEU A 133 -2.36 5.93 12.68
C LEU A 133 -3.28 5.31 13.75
N PRO A 134 -2.76 4.56 14.75
CA PRO A 134 -3.55 3.79 15.71
C PRO A 134 -4.76 4.51 16.31
N GLU A 135 -4.55 5.75 16.74
CA GLU A 135 -5.52 6.65 17.38
C GLU A 135 -6.64 7.13 16.44
N PHE A 136 -6.39 7.15 15.12
CA PHE A 136 -7.37 7.51 14.08
C PHE A 136 -8.02 6.27 13.41
N ARG A 137 -7.59 5.05 13.77
CA ARG A 137 -8.21 3.80 13.28
C ARG A 137 -9.68 3.72 13.71
N ARG A 138 -10.49 2.93 12.98
CA ARG A 138 -11.94 2.72 13.20
C ARG A 138 -12.83 3.96 13.01
N GLN A 139 -12.28 5.17 12.84
CA GLN A 139 -13.00 6.42 12.55
C GLN A 139 -13.38 6.61 11.06
N GLY A 140 -13.39 5.54 10.25
CA GLY A 140 -13.75 5.61 8.82
C GLY A 140 -12.65 6.07 7.85
N VAL A 141 -11.56 6.68 8.33
CA VAL A 141 -10.46 7.23 7.49
C VAL A 141 -9.96 6.25 6.42
N GLY A 142 -9.68 4.99 6.79
CA GLY A 142 -9.24 3.97 5.84
C GLY A 142 -10.29 3.59 4.79
N ALA A 143 -11.58 3.65 5.14
CA ALA A 143 -12.67 3.42 4.18
C ALA A 143 -12.83 4.62 3.22
N MET A 144 -12.63 5.85 3.69
CA MET A 144 -12.60 7.05 2.84
C MET A 144 -11.48 6.95 1.79
N MET A 145 -10.28 6.54 2.19
CA MET A 145 -9.14 6.35 1.28
C MET A 145 -9.39 5.24 0.24
N VAL A 146 -9.96 4.10 0.64
CA VAL A 146 -10.31 3.03 -0.30
C VAL A 146 -11.45 3.45 -1.24
N ASN A 147 -12.49 4.13 -0.75
CA ASN A 147 -13.59 4.63 -1.57
C ASN A 147 -13.12 5.64 -2.62
N TRP A 148 -12.14 6.50 -2.30
CA TRP A 148 -11.50 7.34 -3.32
C TRP A 148 -10.87 6.49 -4.44
N GLY A 149 -10.14 5.42 -4.07
CA GLY A 149 -9.52 4.50 -5.02
C GLY A 149 -10.51 3.68 -5.86
N ILE A 150 -11.65 3.30 -5.27
CA ILE A 150 -12.78 2.67 -5.98
C ILE A 150 -13.33 3.65 -7.03
N ASN A 151 -13.71 4.87 -6.61
CA ASN A 151 -14.30 5.87 -7.50
C ASN A 151 -13.38 6.18 -8.68
N ALA A 152 -12.09 6.41 -8.43
CA ALA A 152 -11.09 6.67 -9.46
C ALA A 152 -10.90 5.50 -10.47
N ALA A 153 -11.28 4.27 -10.09
CA ALA A 153 -11.27 3.09 -10.95
C ALA A 153 -12.58 2.97 -11.75
N THR A 154 -13.73 3.14 -11.08
CA THR A 154 -15.07 3.18 -11.68
C THR A 154 -15.17 4.26 -12.75
N GLU A 155 -14.64 5.46 -12.51
CA GLU A 155 -14.55 6.57 -13.49
C GLU A 155 -13.81 6.20 -14.80
N LYS A 156 -13.02 5.12 -14.79
CA LYS A 156 -12.26 4.62 -15.96
C LYS A 156 -12.86 3.36 -16.56
N GLY A 157 -13.91 2.80 -15.95
CA GLY A 157 -14.38 1.44 -16.23
C GLY A 157 -13.34 0.37 -15.88
N TRP A 158 -12.48 0.63 -14.88
CA TRP A 158 -11.40 -0.27 -14.45
C TRP A 158 -11.73 -0.87 -13.07
N PRO A 159 -11.31 -2.10 -12.76
CA PRO A 159 -11.40 -2.63 -11.41
C PRO A 159 -10.39 -1.97 -10.46
N ALA A 160 -10.76 -1.91 -9.18
CA ALA A 160 -9.82 -1.73 -8.09
C ALA A 160 -9.31 -3.12 -7.64
N THR A 161 -8.00 -3.26 -7.41
CA THR A 161 -7.36 -4.52 -6.99
C THR A 161 -6.55 -4.32 -5.71
N VAL A 162 -6.41 -5.36 -4.88
CA VAL A 162 -5.61 -5.30 -3.65
C VAL A 162 -5.12 -6.68 -3.22
N CYS A 163 -3.94 -6.75 -2.62
CA CYS A 163 -3.47 -7.91 -1.88
C CYS A 163 -3.57 -7.61 -0.38
N ALA A 164 -4.70 -7.98 0.23
CA ALA A 164 -5.04 -7.61 1.59
C ALA A 164 -4.36 -8.53 2.62
N SER A 165 -3.71 -7.94 3.63
CA SER A 165 -3.24 -8.67 4.81
C SER A 165 -4.42 -9.24 5.62
N PRO A 166 -4.20 -10.22 6.51
CA PRO A 166 -5.25 -10.75 7.38
C PRO A 166 -5.99 -9.68 8.19
N LEU A 167 -5.28 -8.61 8.58
CA LEU A 167 -5.84 -7.44 9.27
C LEU A 167 -6.68 -6.57 8.32
N GLY A 168 -6.14 -6.27 7.13
CA GLY A 168 -6.81 -5.41 6.14
C GLY A 168 -8.03 -6.06 5.48
N LYS A 169 -8.07 -7.38 5.34
CA LYS A 169 -9.08 -8.15 4.59
C LYS A 169 -10.53 -7.78 4.93
N LEU A 170 -10.83 -7.52 6.21
CA LEU A 170 -12.19 -7.18 6.65
C LEU A 170 -12.67 -5.82 6.14
N LEU A 171 -11.76 -4.85 5.94
CA LEU A 171 -12.11 -3.55 5.36
C LEU A 171 -12.51 -3.70 3.89
N TYR A 172 -11.70 -4.38 3.09
CA TYR A 172 -11.97 -4.58 1.67
C TYR A 172 -13.22 -5.44 1.43
N ALA A 173 -13.45 -6.48 2.25
CA ALA A 173 -14.68 -7.28 2.19
C ALA A 173 -15.94 -6.47 2.55
N HIS A 174 -15.85 -5.57 3.54
CA HIS A 174 -16.95 -4.63 3.85
C HIS A 174 -17.24 -3.70 2.66
N LEU A 175 -16.20 -3.23 1.98
CA LEU A 175 -16.23 -2.42 0.75
C LEU A 175 -16.37 -3.28 -0.53
N LYS A 176 -17.01 -4.44 -0.42
CA LYS A 176 -17.46 -5.31 -1.53
C LYS A 176 -16.39 -5.95 -2.43
N PHE A 177 -15.10 -5.81 -2.12
CA PHE A 177 -14.07 -6.55 -2.84
C PHE A 177 -14.27 -8.07 -2.67
N GLY A 178 -14.38 -8.80 -3.78
CA GLY A 178 -14.42 -10.25 -3.82
C GLY A 178 -13.02 -10.86 -3.72
N VAL A 179 -12.88 -11.98 -3.01
CA VAL A 179 -11.62 -12.75 -2.98
C VAL A 179 -11.51 -13.60 -4.25
N ILE A 180 -10.44 -13.42 -5.02
CA ILE A 180 -10.15 -14.19 -6.25
C ILE A 180 -8.94 -15.13 -6.08
N GLY A 181 -8.19 -15.00 -4.99
CA GLY A 181 -7.03 -15.84 -4.70
C GLY A 181 -6.49 -15.66 -3.30
N THR A 182 -5.44 -16.39 -2.98
CA THR A 182 -4.61 -16.15 -1.80
C THR A 182 -3.18 -16.48 -2.16
N GLU A 183 -2.29 -15.53 -1.90
CA GLU A 183 -0.84 -15.70 -2.06
C GLU A 183 -0.25 -16.07 -0.71
N VAL A 184 0.74 -16.98 -0.72
CA VAL A 184 1.60 -17.29 0.44
C VAL A 184 3.00 -16.83 0.07
N ILE A 185 3.60 -16.03 0.96
CA ILE A 185 4.96 -15.51 0.83
C ILE A 185 5.80 -16.22 1.89
N GLN A 186 6.77 -17.00 1.43
CA GLN A 186 7.63 -17.86 2.24
C GLN A 186 9.01 -17.92 1.59
N ALA A 187 10.07 -17.88 2.40
CA ALA A 187 11.44 -18.02 1.94
C ALA A 187 11.84 -19.50 1.86
N GLU A 188 12.77 -19.83 0.96
CA GLU A 188 13.13 -21.22 0.70
C GLU A 188 13.87 -21.85 1.89
N GLY A 189 13.28 -22.93 2.41
CA GLY A 189 13.79 -23.67 3.57
C GLY A 189 13.40 -23.12 4.94
N GLU A 190 12.48 -22.15 5.02
CA GLU A 190 12.06 -21.49 6.26
C GLU A 190 10.56 -21.75 6.55
N GLU A 191 10.20 -22.04 7.80
CA GLU A 191 8.80 -22.32 8.20
C GLU A 191 7.95 -21.04 8.29
N ASP A 192 8.59 -19.91 8.59
CA ASP A 192 7.94 -18.60 8.67
C ASP A 192 7.39 -18.16 7.31
N SER A 193 6.14 -17.71 7.30
CA SER A 193 5.45 -17.21 6.11
C SER A 193 4.34 -16.22 6.49
N PHE A 194 3.87 -15.45 5.51
CA PHE A 194 2.61 -14.73 5.63
C PHE A 194 1.75 -14.92 4.38
N SER A 195 0.44 -14.69 4.49
CA SER A 195 -0.49 -14.81 3.36
C SER A 195 -1.29 -13.54 3.14
N THR A 196 -1.53 -13.19 1.89
CA THR A 196 -2.44 -12.09 1.50
C THR A 196 -3.61 -12.61 0.68
N ALA A 197 -4.82 -12.19 1.05
CA ALA A 197 -5.99 -12.43 0.21
C ALA A 197 -5.91 -11.54 -1.03
N VAL A 198 -5.94 -12.13 -2.21
CA VAL A 198 -5.95 -11.40 -3.48
C VAL A 198 -7.40 -11.07 -3.80
N MET A 199 -7.71 -9.78 -3.91
CA MET A 199 -9.09 -9.29 -3.94
C MET A 199 -9.29 -8.24 -5.05
N VAL A 200 -10.50 -8.20 -5.60
CA VAL A 200 -10.89 -7.28 -6.68
C VAL A 200 -12.30 -6.74 -6.46
N LEU A 201 -12.52 -5.49 -6.84
CA LEU A 201 -13.83 -4.91 -7.07
C LEU A 201 -13.89 -4.43 -8.52
N CYS A 202 -14.74 -5.07 -9.34
CA CYS A 202 -15.07 -4.57 -10.67
C CYS A 202 -16.07 -3.40 -10.56
N PRO A 203 -16.12 -2.50 -11.56
CA PRO A 203 -17.30 -1.68 -11.78
C PRO A 203 -18.56 -2.55 -11.97
N GLU A 204 -19.73 -1.99 -11.68
CA GLU A 204 -21.01 -2.55 -12.13
C GLU A 204 -21.15 -2.30 -13.65
N GLU A 205 -21.90 -3.17 -14.35
CA GLU A 205 -22.07 -3.14 -15.83
C GLU A 205 -23.15 -2.15 -16.29
#